data_AF-A0A7C1XCS3-F1
#
_entry.id   AF-A0A7C1XCS3-F1
#
_cell.length_a   1.000
_cell.length_b   1.000
_cell.length_c   1.000
_cell.angle_alpha   90.00
_cell.angle_beta   90.00
_cell.angle_gamma   90.00
#
_symmetry.space_group_name_H-M   'P 1'
#
loop_
_entity.id
_entity.type
_entity.pdbx_description
1 polymer ?
#
loop_
_entity_poly.entity_id
_entity_poly.type
_entity_poly.pdbx_seq_one_letter_code
_entity_poly.pdbx_strand_id
1 'polypeptide(L)'
;MTRELRVLLFEEPENPYMNLAFEEALARARGAGLVPDTLRIWRNARAVVIGYFQIASEEVDLERAMREKVVVARRFTGGGAVYHDLGNVNYAITASAEELRDPVEYAYSHLVKGLVNALKLLGLDALIENVNDVVVGGRKVSGTA
;
A
#
# COMPACT_ATOMS: atom_id res chain seq x y z
N MET A 1 -11.20 -9.44 24.49
CA MET A 1 -12.12 -8.56 23.72
C MET A 1 -11.79 -8.76 22.26
N THR A 2 -12.78 -9.08 21.42
CA THR A 2 -12.57 -9.19 19.97
C THR A 2 -12.43 -7.77 19.42
N ARG A 3 -11.28 -7.44 18.82
CA ARG A 3 -11.14 -6.16 18.11
C ARG A 3 -11.92 -6.25 16.80
N GLU A 4 -12.77 -5.27 16.54
CA GLU A 4 -13.48 -5.14 15.27
C GLU A 4 -12.60 -4.39 14.27
N LEU A 5 -12.46 -4.93 13.06
CA LEU A 5 -11.72 -4.33 11.96
C LEU A 5 -12.70 -4.03 10.81
N ARG A 6 -12.77 -2.78 10.38
CA ARG A 6 -13.57 -2.41 9.20
C ARG A 6 -12.84 -2.81 7.93
N VAL A 7 -13.52 -3.48 7.00
CA VAL A 7 -12.98 -3.80 5.67
C VAL A 7 -13.65 -2.92 4.62
N LEU A 8 -12.85 -2.16 3.86
CA LEU A 8 -13.30 -1.32 2.76
C LEU A 8 -12.79 -1.85 1.42
N LEU A 9 -13.72 -2.07 0.48
CA LEU A 9 -13.45 -2.49 -0.90
C LEU A 9 -13.74 -1.38 -1.91
N PHE A 10 -13.78 -0.13 -1.44
CA PHE A 10 -14.00 1.03 -2.29
C PHE A 10 -12.71 1.39 -3.05
N GLU A 11 -12.81 1.41 -4.38
CA GLU A 11 -11.74 1.75 -5.30
C GLU A 11 -12.23 2.65 -6.44
N GLU A 12 -11.33 3.51 -6.92
CA GLU A 12 -11.51 4.37 -8.10
C GLU A 12 -10.38 4.08 -9.10
N PRO A 13 -10.37 2.93 -9.80
CA PRO A 13 -9.18 2.46 -10.51
C PRO A 13 -8.69 3.42 -11.61
N GLU A 14 -9.61 4.08 -12.31
CA GLU A 14 -9.28 5.06 -13.36
C GLU A 14 -8.82 6.41 -12.80
N ASN A 15 -8.90 6.61 -11.48
CA ASN A 15 -8.43 7.82 -10.81
C ASN A 15 -7.45 7.50 -9.67
N PRO A 16 -6.18 7.21 -10.00
CA PRO A 16 -5.13 6.96 -9.01
C PRO A 16 -4.97 8.08 -7.97
N TYR A 17 -5.19 9.32 -8.36
CA TYR A 17 -5.14 10.45 -7.42
C TYR A 17 -6.21 10.33 -6.33
N MET A 18 -7.44 9.95 -6.70
CA MET A 18 -8.53 9.76 -5.74
C MET A 18 -8.27 8.58 -4.81
N ASN A 19 -7.77 7.46 -5.34
CA ASN A 19 -7.40 6.32 -4.51
C ASN A 19 -6.35 6.70 -3.45
N LEU A 20 -5.30 7.41 -3.83
CA LEU A 20 -4.24 7.85 -2.92
C LEU A 20 -4.75 8.89 -1.91
N ALA A 21 -5.60 9.83 -2.35
CA ALA A 21 -6.23 10.82 -1.46
C ALA A 21 -7.13 10.15 -0.42
N PHE A 22 -7.85 9.09 -0.80
CA PHE A 22 -8.70 8.33 0.14
C PHE A 22 -7.86 7.59 1.19
N GLU A 23 -6.69 7.06 0.84
CA GLU A 23 -5.77 6.48 1.82
C GLU A 23 -5.28 7.50 2.84
N GLU A 24 -4.84 8.68 2.37
CA GLU A 24 -4.40 9.75 3.27
C GLU A 24 -5.54 10.24 4.15
N ALA A 25 -6.74 10.38 3.60
CA ALA A 25 -7.93 10.79 4.35
C ALA A 25 -8.28 9.77 5.46
N LEU A 26 -8.21 8.46 5.17
CA LEU A 26 -8.40 7.42 6.18
C LEU A 26 -7.34 7.50 7.28
N ALA A 27 -6.07 7.66 6.91
CA ALA A 27 -4.97 7.79 7.86
C ALA A 27 -5.18 8.97 8.81
N ARG A 28 -5.50 10.15 8.26
CA ARG A 28 -5.80 11.37 9.02
C ARG A 28 -7.04 11.20 9.90
N ALA A 29 -8.13 10.65 9.36
CA ALA A 29 -9.36 10.44 10.10
C ALA A 29 -9.18 9.47 11.27
N ARG A 30 -8.41 8.39 11.08
CA ARG A 30 -8.12 7.44 12.17
C ARG A 30 -7.23 8.08 13.23
N GLY A 31 -6.20 8.82 12.82
CA GLY A 31 -5.36 9.58 13.75
C GLY A 31 -6.13 10.60 14.59
N ALA A 32 -7.24 11.13 14.05
CA ALA A 32 -8.18 12.00 14.77
C ALA A 32 -9.28 11.24 15.54
N GLY A 33 -9.25 9.90 15.57
CA GLY A 33 -10.24 9.08 16.27
C GLY A 33 -11.64 9.06 15.63
N LEU A 34 -11.79 9.55 14.39
CA LEU A 34 -13.10 9.74 13.73
C LEU A 34 -13.64 8.46 13.06
N VAL A 35 -12.78 7.48 12.84
CA VAL A 35 -13.13 6.22 12.17
C VAL A 35 -12.48 5.04 12.88
N PRO A 36 -13.02 3.81 12.83
CA PRO A 36 -12.37 2.64 13.43
C PRO A 36 -11.12 2.20 12.64
N ASP A 37 -10.34 1.29 13.24
CA ASP A 37 -9.27 0.60 12.53
C ASP A 37 -9.80 -0.05 11.25
N THR A 38 -9.06 0.10 10.15
CA THR A 38 -9.57 -0.20 8.81
C THR A 38 -8.52 -0.93 7.97
N LEU A 39 -8.91 -2.04 7.34
CA LEU A 39 -8.24 -2.62 6.19
C LEU A 39 -8.95 -2.13 4.92
N ARG A 40 -8.21 -1.52 4.00
CA ARG A 40 -8.70 -1.18 2.66
C ARG A 40 -8.00 -2.05 1.63
N ILE A 41 -8.75 -2.56 0.65
CA ILE A 41 -8.23 -3.28 -0.52
C ILE A 41 -8.74 -2.57 -1.78
N TRP A 42 -7.84 -2.26 -2.71
CA TRP A 42 -8.15 -1.42 -3.87
C TRP A 42 -7.13 -1.61 -5.01
N ARG A 43 -7.43 -1.11 -6.21
CA ARG A 43 -6.56 -1.18 -7.39
C ARG A 43 -6.50 0.15 -8.13
N ASN A 44 -5.43 0.33 -8.91
CA ASN A 44 -5.31 1.38 -9.92
C ASN A 44 -5.29 0.76 -11.32
N ALA A 45 -5.79 1.51 -12.30
CA ALA A 45 -5.38 1.35 -13.68
C ALA A 45 -3.89 1.74 -13.83
N ARG A 46 -3.39 1.80 -15.07
CA ARG A 46 -1.96 2.00 -15.35
C ARG A 46 -1.43 3.28 -14.71
N ALA A 47 -0.60 3.12 -13.67
CA ALA A 47 -0.06 4.25 -12.93
C ALA A 47 1.35 3.99 -12.41
N VAL A 48 2.19 5.02 -12.40
CA VAL A 48 3.41 5.06 -11.58
C VAL A 48 3.12 5.88 -10.33
N VAL A 49 3.31 5.27 -9.16
CA VAL A 49 3.14 5.91 -7.86
C VAL A 49 4.51 6.17 -7.25
N ILE A 50 4.92 7.43 -7.19
CA ILE A 50 6.18 7.86 -6.58
C ILE A 50 6.00 8.17 -5.09
N GLY A 51 7.05 7.95 -4.31
CA GLY A 51 7.10 8.28 -2.89
C GLY A 51 7.14 9.78 -2.62
N TYR A 52 6.76 10.17 -1.41
CA TYR A 52 6.60 11.57 -1.00
C TYR A 52 7.83 12.44 -1.27
N PHE A 53 9.04 11.91 -1.09
CA PHE A 53 10.30 12.65 -1.24
C PHE A 53 10.96 12.55 -2.62
N GLN A 54 10.39 11.77 -3.55
CA GLN A 54 11.03 11.50 -4.84
C GLN A 54 10.84 12.64 -5.85
N ILE A 55 11.78 12.79 -6.79
CA ILE A 55 11.65 13.73 -7.91
C ILE A 55 11.11 12.95 -9.12
N ALA A 56 9.96 13.35 -9.67
CA ALA A 56 9.25 12.57 -10.68
C ALA A 56 10.10 12.29 -11.94
N SER A 57 10.90 13.26 -12.38
CA SER A 57 11.77 13.14 -13.55
C SER A 57 13.01 12.25 -13.34
N GLU A 58 13.37 11.96 -12.09
CA GLU A 58 14.49 11.05 -11.76
C GLU A 58 14.04 9.58 -11.71
N GLU A 59 12.76 9.36 -11.44
CA GLU A 59 12.18 8.03 -11.22
C GLU A 59 11.37 7.50 -12.41
N VAL A 60 10.84 8.41 -13.24
CA VAL A 60 9.87 8.08 -14.28
C VAL A 60 10.26 8.73 -15.60
N ASP A 61 10.26 7.94 -16.68
CA ASP A 61 10.23 8.46 -18.04
C ASP A 61 8.87 9.12 -18.29
N LEU A 62 8.78 10.43 -18.02
CA LEU A 62 7.54 11.19 -18.08
C LEU A 62 6.98 11.28 -19.51
N GLU A 63 7.84 11.31 -20.52
CA GLU A 63 7.38 11.34 -21.90
C GLU A 63 6.74 10.01 -22.29
N ARG A 64 7.36 8.89 -21.92
CA ARG A 64 6.79 7.57 -22.16
C ARG A 64 5.50 7.37 -21.37
N ALA A 65 5.45 7.78 -20.11
CA ALA A 65 4.25 7.71 -19.30
C ALA A 65 3.08 8.46 -19.97
N MET A 66 3.33 9.68 -20.46
CA MET A 66 2.34 10.45 -21.22
C MET A 66 1.88 9.73 -22.49
N ARG A 67 2.81 9.24 -23.32
CA ARG A 67 2.48 8.52 -24.57
C ARG A 67 1.66 7.25 -24.33
N GLU A 68 2.00 6.51 -23.28
CA GLU A 68 1.32 5.25 -22.92
C GLU A 68 0.07 5.45 -22.05
N LYS A 69 -0.30 6.70 -21.76
CA LYS A 69 -1.43 7.07 -20.88
C LYS A 69 -1.32 6.44 -19.49
N VAL A 70 -0.09 6.41 -18.96
CA VAL A 70 0.21 5.98 -17.59
C VAL A 70 0.12 7.20 -16.69
N VAL A 71 -0.73 7.14 -15.67
CA VAL A 71 -0.87 8.22 -14.68
C VAL A 71 0.38 8.28 -13.82
N VAL A 72 0.94 9.46 -13.58
CA VAL A 72 2.03 9.65 -12.61
C VAL A 72 1.45 10.36 -11.39
N ALA A 73 1.49 9.71 -10.23
CA ALA A 73 0.93 10.22 -8.99
C ALA A 73 1.92 10.10 -7.83
N ARG A 74 1.80 10.96 -6.82
CA ARG A 74 2.63 10.96 -5.61
C ARG A 74 1.78 10.53 -4.42
N ARG A 75 2.25 9.54 -3.65
CA ARG A 75 1.60 9.12 -2.41
C ARG A 75 2.09 9.93 -1.20
N PHE A 76 1.32 9.89 -0.11
CA PHE A 76 1.64 10.63 1.12
C PHE A 76 2.74 9.96 1.97
N THR A 77 3.08 8.68 1.71
CA THR A 77 4.16 7.96 2.39
C THR A 77 5.50 8.04 1.64
N GLY A 78 6.60 7.76 2.35
CA GLY A 78 7.95 7.67 1.77
C GLY A 78 8.16 6.42 0.92
N GLY A 79 9.42 6.06 0.64
CA GLY A 79 9.80 4.90 -0.16
C GLY A 79 9.96 5.19 -1.66
N GLY A 80 10.19 4.14 -2.45
CA GLY A 80 10.50 4.23 -3.88
C GLY A 80 9.28 4.36 -4.81
N ALA A 81 9.53 4.36 -6.10
CA ALA A 81 8.50 4.38 -7.14
C ALA A 81 8.03 2.96 -7.48
N VAL A 82 6.73 2.80 -7.72
CA VAL A 82 6.12 1.51 -8.08
C VAL A 82 5.17 1.68 -9.26
N TYR A 83 4.98 0.62 -10.04
CA TYR A 83 4.02 0.58 -11.15
C TYR A 83 2.81 -0.25 -10.77
N HIS A 84 1.62 0.29 -10.98
CA HIS A 84 0.34 -0.36 -10.72
C HIS A 84 -0.40 -0.58 -12.05
N ASP A 85 -1.18 -1.66 -12.07
CA ASP A 85 -2.24 -1.93 -13.04
C ASP A 85 -3.35 -2.76 -12.36
N LEU A 86 -4.36 -3.17 -13.11
CA LEU A 86 -5.50 -3.92 -12.57
C LEU A 86 -5.14 -5.35 -12.10
N GLY A 87 -3.95 -5.86 -12.45
CA GLY A 87 -3.39 -7.09 -11.93
C GLY A 87 -2.67 -6.92 -10.59
N ASN A 88 -2.39 -5.68 -10.17
CA ASN A 88 -1.81 -5.36 -8.88
C ASN A 88 -2.89 -4.98 -7.85
N VAL A 89 -2.97 -5.76 -6.77
CA VAL A 89 -3.86 -5.48 -5.64
C VAL A 89 -3.10 -4.67 -4.59
N ASN A 90 -3.64 -3.50 -4.24
CA ASN A 90 -3.15 -2.66 -3.17
C ASN A 90 -3.94 -2.92 -1.90
N TYR A 91 -3.27 -2.82 -0.76
CA TYR A 91 -3.91 -2.88 0.55
C TYR A 91 -3.29 -1.84 1.48
N ALA A 92 -4.10 -1.30 2.38
CA ALA A 92 -3.64 -0.41 3.44
C ALA A 92 -4.34 -0.74 4.74
N ILE A 93 -3.58 -0.73 5.83
CA ILE A 93 -4.12 -0.91 7.18
C ILE A 93 -3.88 0.38 7.95
N THR A 94 -4.96 0.96 8.46
CA THR A 94 -4.92 2.13 9.32
C THR A 94 -5.40 1.74 10.70
N ALA A 95 -4.57 1.90 11.72
CA ALA A 95 -4.87 1.50 13.09
C ALA A 95 -4.39 2.53 14.11
N SER A 96 -4.93 2.48 15.34
CA SER A 96 -4.49 3.33 16.45
C SER A 96 -3.03 3.07 16.82
N ALA A 97 -2.25 4.14 17.04
CA ALA A 97 -0.89 4.03 17.56
C ALA A 97 -0.84 3.83 19.08
N GLU A 98 -1.93 4.14 19.80
CA GLU A 98 -1.99 4.15 21.27
C GLU A 98 -1.70 2.79 21.91
N GLU A 99 -1.93 1.71 21.16
CA GLU A 99 -1.73 0.33 21.65
C GLU A 99 -0.42 -0.30 21.13
N LEU A 100 0.37 0.44 20.35
CA LEU A 100 1.60 -0.06 19.74
C LEU A 100 2.81 0.41 20.55
N ARG A 101 3.53 -0.54 21.16
CA ARG A 101 4.79 -0.26 21.89
C ARG A 101 5.84 0.42 21.00
N ASP A 102 5.90 0.02 19.74
CA ASP A 102 6.63 0.68 18.65
C ASP A 102 5.74 0.62 17.41
N PRO A 103 5.13 1.74 16.98
CA PRO A 103 4.21 1.76 15.85
C PRO A 103 4.85 1.33 14.52
N VAL A 104 6.14 1.62 14.33
CA VAL A 104 6.87 1.34 13.10
C VAL A 104 7.26 -0.12 13.05
N GLU A 105 7.92 -0.62 14.10
CA GLU A 105 8.28 -2.04 14.18
C GLU A 105 7.02 -2.92 14.16
N TYR A 106 5.95 -2.51 14.82
CA TYR A 106 4.69 -3.25 14.80
C TYR A 106 4.07 -3.27 13.39
N ALA A 107 4.00 -2.13 12.70
CA ALA A 107 3.44 -2.05 11.35
C ALA A 107 4.20 -2.99 10.38
N TYR A 108 5.54 -2.93 10.36
CA TYR A 108 6.33 -3.78 9.47
C TYR A 108 6.34 -5.25 9.91
N SER A 109 6.47 -5.54 11.21
CA SER A 109 6.59 -6.92 11.69
C SER A 109 5.27 -7.69 11.74
N HIS A 110 4.11 -7.02 11.91
CA HIS A 110 2.81 -7.71 12.03
C HIS A 110 1.98 -7.64 10.74
N LEU A 111 1.99 -6.52 10.02
CA LEU A 111 1.17 -6.39 8.80
C LEU A 111 1.77 -7.21 7.65
N VAL A 112 3.09 -7.18 7.50
CA VAL A 112 3.79 -8.00 6.48
C VAL A 112 3.62 -9.50 6.77
N LYS A 113 3.61 -9.91 8.04
CA LYS A 113 3.27 -11.30 8.43
C LYS A 113 1.84 -11.68 8.04
N GLY A 114 0.89 -10.76 8.15
CA GLY A 114 -0.48 -10.95 7.68
C GLY A 114 -0.53 -11.32 6.20
N LEU A 115 0.19 -10.57 5.36
CA LEU A 115 0.31 -10.86 3.93
C LEU A 115 0.99 -12.22 3.67
N VAL A 116 2.11 -12.51 4.34
CA VAL A 116 2.80 -13.80 4.20
C VAL A 116 1.88 -14.96 4.54
N ASN A 117 1.11 -14.86 5.63
CA ASN A 117 0.15 -15.88 6.01
C ASN A 117 -0.96 -16.04 4.97
N ALA A 118 -1.48 -14.93 4.43
CA ALA A 118 -2.49 -14.97 3.36
C ALA A 118 -1.94 -15.69 2.11
N LEU A 119 -0.72 -15.38 1.68
CA LEU A 119 -0.08 -16.06 0.54
C LEU A 119 0.15 -17.56 0.82
N LYS A 120 0.56 -17.93 2.04
CA LYS A 120 0.69 -19.33 2.45
C LYS A 120 -0.62 -20.09 2.44
N LEU A 121 -1.72 -19.46 2.86
CA LEU A 121 -3.06 -20.03 2.76
C LEU A 121 -3.48 -20.27 1.30
N LEU A 122 -2.96 -19.48 0.36
CA LEU A 122 -3.15 -19.67 -1.08
C LEU A 122 -2.16 -20.69 -1.69
N GLY A 123 -1.35 -21.36 -0.88
CA GLY A 123 -0.40 -22.39 -1.32
C GLY A 123 0.94 -21.84 -1.84
N LEU A 124 1.24 -20.56 -1.59
CA LEU A 124 2.51 -19.95 -1.99
C LEU A 124 3.50 -19.94 -0.82
N ASP A 125 4.73 -20.39 -1.07
CA ASP A 125 5.80 -20.29 -0.07
C ASP A 125 6.37 -18.86 -0.03
N ALA A 126 5.64 -17.99 0.67
CA ALA A 126 6.00 -16.60 0.86
C ALA A 126 6.90 -16.40 2.08
N LEU A 127 7.90 -15.54 1.94
CA LEU A 127 8.76 -15.12 3.04
C LEU A 127 9.09 -13.64 2.95
N ILE A 128 9.48 -13.07 4.09
CA ILE A 128 9.93 -11.70 4.21
C ILE A 128 11.42 -11.69 3.86
N GLU A 129 11.83 -10.95 2.83
CA GLU A 129 13.25 -10.88 2.40
C GLU A 129 13.99 -9.72 3.08
N ASN A 130 13.32 -8.60 3.33
CA ASN A 130 13.86 -7.43 4.02
C ASN A 130 12.79 -6.79 4.93
N VAL A 131 12.92 -5.53 5.33
CA VAL A 131 11.96 -4.91 6.27
C VAL A 131 10.52 -4.84 5.72
N ASN A 132 10.35 -4.69 4.41
CA ASN A 132 9.06 -4.35 3.79
C ASN A 132 8.70 -5.14 2.52
N ASP A 133 9.56 -6.05 2.06
CA ASP A 133 9.36 -6.84 0.85
C ASP A 133 9.00 -8.30 1.17
N VAL A 134 8.03 -8.80 0.41
CA VAL A 134 7.63 -10.21 0.42
C VAL A 134 8.01 -10.85 -0.89
N VAL A 135 8.63 -12.03 -0.82
CA VAL A 135 9.08 -12.80 -1.97
C VAL A 135 8.43 -14.18 -2.01
N VAL A 136 8.25 -14.70 -3.21
CA VAL A 136 7.82 -16.09 -3.49
C VAL A 136 8.76 -16.65 -4.55
N GLY A 137 9.41 -17.79 -4.28
CA GLY A 137 10.37 -18.40 -5.20
C GLY A 137 11.54 -17.47 -5.58
N GLY A 138 12.00 -16.66 -4.63
CA GLY A 138 13.12 -15.71 -4.83
C GLY A 138 12.78 -14.49 -5.67
N ARG A 139 11.49 -14.19 -5.91
CA ARG A 139 11.04 -12.99 -6.63
C ARG A 139 10.12 -12.16 -5.76
N LYS A 140 10.32 -10.84 -5.76
CA LYS A 140 9.46 -9.89 -5.06
C LYS A 140 8.05 -9.90 -5.64
N VAL A 141 7.06 -10.06 -4.77
CA VAL A 141 5.63 -10.06 -5.10
C VAL A 141 4.85 -8.96 -4.38
N SER A 142 5.44 -8.35 -3.34
CA SER A 142 4.85 -7.21 -2.64
C SER A 142 5.94 -6.32 -2.03
N GLY A 143 5.65 -5.03 -1.92
CA GLY A 143 6.43 -4.05 -1.17
C GLY A 143 5.49 -3.15 -0.37
N THR A 144 5.92 -2.73 0.82
CA THR A 144 5.12 -1.89 1.75
C THR A 144 5.84 -0.58 2.04
N ALA A 145 5.09 0.50 2.27
CA ALA A 145 5.61 1.83 2.61
C ALA A 145 4.75 2.52 3.67
#